data_AF-A0A351MMT1-F1
#
_entry.id   AF-A0A351MMT1-F1
#
_cell.length_a   1.000
_cell.length_b   1.000
_cell.length_c   1.000
_cell.angle_alpha   90.00
_cell.angle_beta   90.00
_cell.angle_gamma   90.00
#
_symmetry.space_group_name_H-M   'P 1'
#
loop_
_entity.id
_entity.type
_entity.pdbx_description
1 polymer ?
#
loop_
_entity_poly.entity_id
_entity_poly.type
_entity_poly.pdbx_seq_one_letter_code
_entity_poly.pdbx_strand_id
1 'polypeptide(L)'
;SNPATYTKALDPIRALFARLPEAKVRGYAPGRFSFNVPGGRCEQCEGRGYKRIEMDFLEDVWIECEACDTTRFNHETLQVRFNGRSIADVLALSVGQALELFADVPPVARVLRTLADVGLDYLQLGQPAPTLSGGEAQRIKLARELSRKATGRTLYILDEPT
;
A
#
# COMPACT_ATOMS: atom_id res chain seq x y z
N SER A 1 8.09 -2.50 -2.17
CA SER A 1 6.86 -3.31 -1.99
C SER A 1 6.35 -3.12 -0.56
N ASN A 2 5.06 -3.30 -0.32
CA ASN A 2 4.37 -3.13 0.97
C ASN A 2 3.09 -3.99 0.99
N PRO A 3 2.38 -4.13 2.13
CA PRO A 3 1.17 -4.95 2.21
C PRO A 3 0.10 -4.59 1.16
N ALA A 4 -0.15 -3.30 0.92
CA ALA A 4 -1.17 -2.86 -0.04
C ALA A 4 -0.83 -3.19 -1.51
N THR A 5 0.44 -3.07 -1.90
CA THR A 5 0.91 -3.46 -3.23
C THR A 5 0.97 -4.97 -3.38
N TYR A 6 1.43 -5.69 -2.35
CA TYR A 6 1.53 -7.13 -2.39
C TYR A 6 0.16 -7.80 -2.43
N THR A 7 -0.85 -7.32 -1.71
CA THR A 7 -2.21 -7.87 -1.78
C THR A 7 -3.04 -7.36 -2.95
N LYS A 8 -2.51 -6.39 -3.72
CA LYS A 8 -3.25 -5.62 -4.73
C LYS A 8 -4.40 -4.78 -4.17
N ALA A 9 -4.48 -4.54 -2.86
CA ALA A 9 -5.43 -3.60 -2.28
C ALA A 9 -5.26 -2.19 -2.83
N LEU A 10 -4.02 -1.80 -3.18
CA LEU A 10 -3.74 -0.48 -3.74
C LEU A 10 -4.40 -0.24 -5.10
N ASP A 11 -4.68 -1.28 -5.90
CA ASP A 11 -5.27 -1.11 -7.24
C ASP A 11 -6.70 -0.53 -7.18
N PRO A 12 -7.66 -1.14 -6.46
CA PRO A 12 -8.99 -0.54 -6.30
C PRO A 12 -8.96 0.78 -5.53
N ILE A 13 -8.01 0.98 -4.59
CA ILE A 13 -7.83 2.28 -3.92
C ILE A 13 -7.45 3.36 -4.94
N ARG A 14 -6.44 3.14 -5.79
CA ARG A 14 -6.05 4.10 -6.83
C ARG A 14 -7.17 4.37 -7.83
N ALA A 15 -7.93 3.33 -8.18
CA ALA A 15 -9.10 3.46 -9.04
C ALA A 15 -10.20 4.31 -8.41
N LEU A 16 -10.40 4.22 -7.09
CA LEU A 16 -11.31 5.07 -6.34
C LEU A 16 -10.83 6.53 -6.33
N PHE A 17 -9.57 6.77 -5.98
CA PHE A 17 -9.00 8.13 -5.94
C PHE A 17 -9.10 8.84 -7.30
N ALA A 18 -8.88 8.13 -8.41
CA ALA A 18 -9.03 8.68 -9.76
C ALA A 18 -10.47 9.06 -10.13
N ARG A 19 -11.48 8.55 -9.40
CA ARG A 19 -12.91 8.89 -9.63
C ARG A 19 -13.39 10.07 -8.79
N LEU A 20 -12.59 10.56 -7.85
CA LEU A 20 -12.95 11.69 -7.00
C LEU A 20 -13.08 12.98 -7.83
N PRO A 21 -13.96 13.92 -7.43
CA PRO A 21 -14.19 15.16 -8.18
C PRO A 21 -12.90 15.92 -8.49
N GLU A 22 -12.02 16.09 -7.51
CA GLU A 22 -10.74 16.81 -7.63
C GLU A 22 -9.80 16.12 -8.62
N ALA A 23 -9.77 14.79 -8.61
CA ALA A 23 -8.99 14.00 -9.55
C ALA A 23 -9.54 14.12 -10.98
N LYS A 24 -10.86 14.05 -11.14
CA LYS A 24 -11.53 14.17 -12.44
C LYS A 24 -11.28 15.53 -13.09
N VAL A 25 -11.43 16.62 -12.33
CA VAL A 25 -11.17 17.99 -12.82
C VAL A 25 -9.73 18.15 -13.31
N ARG A 26 -8.77 17.50 -12.63
CA ARG A 26 -7.35 17.55 -13.00
C ARG A 26 -6.93 16.47 -14.03
N GLY A 27 -7.85 15.64 -14.49
CA GLY A 27 -7.56 14.54 -15.42
C GLY A 27 -6.66 13.45 -14.86
N TYR A 28 -6.64 13.24 -13.53
CA TYR A 28 -5.78 12.26 -12.89
C TYR A 28 -6.30 10.83 -13.07
N ALA A 29 -5.51 10.01 -13.76
CA ALA A 29 -5.74 8.57 -13.88
C ALA A 29 -5.21 7.79 -12.65
N PRO A 30 -5.55 6.51 -12.47
CA PRO A 30 -5.06 5.69 -11.35
C PRO A 30 -3.52 5.59 -11.26
N GLY A 31 -2.80 5.85 -12.36
CA GLY A 31 -1.34 5.95 -12.39
C GLY A 31 -0.81 7.09 -11.52
N ARG A 32 -1.52 8.22 -11.43
CA ARG A 32 -1.13 9.37 -10.58
C ARG A 32 -1.01 8.96 -9.11
N PHE A 33 -1.86 8.05 -8.65
CA PHE A 33 -1.88 7.59 -7.26
C PHE A 33 -0.98 6.36 -7.01
N SER A 34 -0.07 6.04 -7.94
CA SER A 34 0.92 4.99 -7.76
C SER A 34 2.30 5.60 -7.53
N PHE A 35 2.92 5.25 -6.40
CA PHE A 35 4.30 5.63 -6.12
C PHE A 35 5.33 4.85 -6.96
N ASN A 36 4.91 3.82 -7.72
CA ASN A 36 5.81 3.01 -8.55
C ASN A 36 6.01 3.56 -9.96
N VAL A 37 5.24 4.57 -10.38
CA VAL A 37 5.32 5.13 -11.74
C VAL A 37 5.48 6.64 -11.69
N PRO A 38 6.18 7.25 -12.67
CA PRO A 38 6.29 8.70 -12.76
C PRO A 38 4.94 9.41 -12.84
N GLY A 39 4.92 10.68 -12.41
CA GLY A 39 3.80 11.59 -12.58
C GLY A 39 3.22 12.07 -11.26
N GLY A 40 2.80 11.18 -10.37
CA GLY A 40 2.29 11.57 -9.04
C GLY A 40 3.21 11.23 -7.87
N ARG A 41 4.19 10.34 -8.07
CA ARG A 41 5.20 10.02 -7.07
C ARG A 41 6.13 11.21 -6.81
N CYS A 42 6.84 11.16 -5.69
CA CYS A 42 7.97 12.04 -5.46
C CYS A 42 9.15 11.60 -6.35
N GLU A 43 9.59 12.46 -7.27
CA GLU A 43 10.71 12.12 -8.17
C GLU A 43 12.06 12.13 -7.46
N GLN A 44 12.20 12.86 -6.34
CA GLN A 44 13.45 12.92 -5.56
C GLN A 44 13.83 11.58 -4.91
N CYS A 45 12.84 10.77 -4.52
CA CYS A 45 13.06 9.44 -3.98
C CYS A 45 12.44 8.33 -4.84
N GLU A 46 12.02 8.67 -6.06
CA GLU A 46 11.33 7.76 -6.99
C GLU A 46 10.15 7.02 -6.36
N GLY A 47 9.44 7.68 -5.44
CA GLY A 47 8.31 7.10 -4.71
C GLY A 47 8.66 6.10 -3.60
N ARG A 48 9.93 5.99 -3.20
CA ARG A 48 10.34 5.14 -2.06
C ARG A 48 9.99 5.76 -0.71
N GLY A 49 10.03 7.08 -0.62
CA GLY A 49 9.93 7.85 0.64
C GLY A 49 11.26 7.97 1.38
N TYR A 50 12.28 7.24 0.93
CA TYR A 50 13.63 7.22 1.49
C TYR A 50 14.65 7.27 0.34
N LYS A 51 15.82 7.87 0.59
CA LYS A 51 16.97 7.84 -0.30
C LYS A 51 18.00 6.86 0.25
N ARG A 52 18.60 6.07 -0.64
CA ARG A 52 19.68 5.15 -0.30
C ARG A 52 21.01 5.87 -0.45
N ILE A 53 21.84 5.83 0.58
CA ILE A 53 23.22 6.27 0.54
C ILE A 53 24.07 5.02 0.43
N GLU A 54 24.80 4.90 -0.68
CA GLU A 54 25.75 3.81 -0.90
C GLU A 54 27.00 4.04 -0.04
N MET A 55 27.41 3.01 0.68
CA MET A 55 28.57 3.03 1.56
C MET A 55 29.57 1.97 1.08
N ASP A 56 30.85 2.33 0.93
CA ASP A 56 31.83 1.45 0.28
C ASP A 56 32.12 0.14 1.05
N PHE A 57 31.99 0.16 2.38
CA PHE A 57 32.42 -0.93 3.26
C PHE A 57 31.37 -1.35 4.29
N LEU A 58 30.20 -0.71 4.27
CA LEU A 58 29.12 -0.92 5.23
C LEU A 58 27.82 -1.17 4.50
N GLU A 59 26.80 -1.62 5.24
CA GLU A 59 25.45 -1.73 4.69
C GLU A 59 24.92 -0.34 4.33
N ASP A 60 24.24 -0.27 3.19
CA ASP A 60 23.62 0.96 2.71
C ASP A 60 22.68 1.57 3.74
N VAL A 61 22.76 2.89 3.90
CA VAL A 61 21.91 3.62 4.84
C VAL A 61 20.72 4.21 4.09
N TRP A 62 19.53 4.08 4.68
CA TRP A 62 18.31 4.69 4.16
C TRP A 62 17.97 5.92 4.98
N ILE A 63 17.99 7.08 4.33
CA ILE A 63 17.60 8.36 4.95
C ILE A 63 16.22 8.77 4.46
N GLU A 64 15.48 9.47 5.31
CA GLU A 64 14.16 10.01 4.96
C GLU A 64 14.25 10.99 3.79
N CYS A 65 13.27 10.95 2.90
CA CYS A 65 13.22 11.91 1.80
C CYS A 65 12.57 13.21 2.26
N GLU A 66 13.39 14.22 2.54
CA GLU A 66 12.95 15.56 2.95
C GLU A 66 11.97 16.21 1.96
N ALA A 67 12.13 15.95 0.65
CA ALA A 67 11.28 16.56 -0.38
C ALA A 67 9.81 16.13 -0.33
N CYS A 68 9.52 14.96 0.26
CA CYS A 68 8.15 14.47 0.40
C CYS A 68 7.80 14.07 1.84
N ASP A 69 8.69 14.29 2.80
CA ASP A 69 8.52 13.88 4.19
C ASP A 69 8.02 12.44 4.32
N THR A 70 8.70 11.52 3.62
CA THR A 70 8.36 10.08 3.51
C THR A 70 7.01 9.72 2.86
N THR A 71 6.17 10.68 2.49
CA THR A 71 4.82 10.45 1.93
C THR A 71 4.81 9.74 0.57
N ARG A 72 5.94 9.71 -0.14
CA ARG A 72 6.15 9.07 -1.46
C ARG A 72 5.50 9.76 -2.66
N PHE A 73 4.72 10.82 -2.46
CA PHE A 73 3.99 11.52 -3.51
C PHE A 73 4.37 13.00 -3.58
N ASN A 74 4.12 13.63 -4.73
CA ASN A 74 4.18 15.09 -4.83
C ASN A 74 2.96 15.75 -4.19
N HIS A 75 3.12 17.03 -3.83
CA HIS A 75 2.10 17.80 -3.14
C HIS A 75 0.77 17.81 -3.88
N GLU A 76 0.76 17.96 -5.22
CA GLU A 76 -0.47 18.03 -6.02
C GLU A 76 -1.30 16.75 -5.95
N THR A 77 -0.64 15.59 -5.85
CA THR A 77 -1.31 14.29 -5.69
C THR A 77 -1.95 14.18 -4.30
N LEU A 78 -1.29 14.71 -3.27
CA LEU A 78 -1.78 14.67 -1.88
C LEU A 78 -2.98 15.59 -1.63
N GLN A 79 -3.25 16.54 -2.53
CA GLN A 79 -4.43 17.40 -2.44
C GLN A 79 -5.75 16.67 -2.76
N VAL A 80 -5.70 15.50 -3.40
CA VAL A 80 -6.90 14.69 -3.64
C VAL A 80 -7.18 13.85 -2.40
N ARG A 81 -8.35 14.02 -1.80
CA ARG A 81 -8.70 13.42 -0.50
C ARG A 81 -9.98 12.61 -0.56
N PHE A 82 -9.94 11.39 -0.02
CA PHE A 82 -11.10 10.55 0.27
C PHE A 82 -11.43 10.65 1.76
N ASN A 83 -12.63 11.11 2.13
CA ASN A 83 -13.02 11.31 3.53
C ASN A 83 -11.97 12.11 4.34
N GLY A 84 -11.45 13.20 3.74
CA GLY A 84 -10.42 14.04 4.35
C GLY A 84 -8.99 13.48 4.30
N ARG A 85 -8.77 12.25 3.80
CA ARG A 85 -7.46 11.58 3.77
C ARG A 85 -6.89 11.51 2.36
N SER A 86 -5.64 11.93 2.20
CA SER A 86 -4.86 11.74 0.97
C SER A 86 -4.48 10.27 0.75
N ILE A 87 -3.94 9.95 -0.42
CA ILE A 87 -3.44 8.59 -0.71
C ILE A 87 -2.30 8.19 0.24
N ALA A 88 -1.46 9.15 0.68
CA ALA A 88 -0.42 8.88 1.67
C ALA A 88 -1.02 8.64 3.06
N ASP A 89 -2.01 9.43 3.46
CA ASP A 89 -2.72 9.24 4.74
C ASP A 89 -3.37 7.85 4.79
N VAL A 90 -3.96 7.39 3.68
CA VAL A 90 -4.53 6.03 3.56
C VAL A 90 -3.45 4.96 3.68
N LEU A 91 -2.27 5.15 3.06
CA LEU A 91 -1.17 4.19 3.20
C LEU A 91 -0.58 4.15 4.61
N ALA A 92 -0.75 5.21 5.42
CA ALA A 92 -0.32 5.24 6.82
C ALA A 92 -1.32 4.57 7.79
N LEU A 93 -2.55 4.26 7.34
CA LEU A 93 -3.53 3.56 8.18
C LEU A 93 -3.13 2.10 8.41
N SER A 94 -3.48 1.58 9.58
CA SER A 94 -3.50 0.14 9.80
C SER A 94 -4.56 -0.54 8.91
N VAL A 95 -4.42 -1.84 8.66
CA VAL A 95 -5.41 -2.63 7.92
C VAL A 95 -6.80 -2.50 8.55
N GLY A 96 -6.90 -2.55 9.89
CA GLY A 96 -8.18 -2.39 10.60
C GLY A 96 -8.82 -1.03 10.37
N GLN A 97 -8.05 0.05 10.53
CA GLN A 97 -8.53 1.42 10.26
C GLN A 97 -8.93 1.62 8.80
N ALA A 98 -8.17 1.05 7.86
CA ALA A 98 -8.49 1.12 6.44
C ALA A 98 -9.75 0.29 6.12
N LEU A 99 -9.96 -0.85 6.78
CA LEU A 99 -11.16 -1.67 6.60
C LEU A 99 -12.42 -0.91 7.02
N GLU A 100 -12.37 -0.17 8.13
CA GLU A 100 -13.45 0.73 8.56
C GLU A 100 -13.68 1.85 7.54
N LEU A 101 -12.61 2.54 7.12
CA LEU A 101 -12.68 3.63 6.15
C LEU A 101 -13.30 3.20 4.80
N PHE A 102 -13.03 1.98 4.37
CA PHE A 102 -13.47 1.44 3.08
C PHE A 102 -14.62 0.44 3.20
N ALA A 103 -15.36 0.43 4.31
CA ALA A 103 -16.47 -0.52 4.53
C ALA A 103 -17.49 -0.52 3.37
N ASP A 104 -17.80 0.66 2.83
CA ASP A 104 -18.73 0.85 1.71
C ASP A 104 -18.06 0.79 0.32
N VAL A 105 -16.82 0.31 0.25
CA VAL A 105 -16.07 0.11 -1.00
C VAL A 105 -15.72 -1.38 -1.14
N PRO A 106 -16.68 -2.22 -1.61
CA PRO A 106 -16.53 -3.69 -1.58
C PRO A 106 -15.24 -4.25 -2.21
N PRO A 107 -14.74 -3.72 -3.35
CA PRO A 107 -13.49 -4.20 -3.94
C PRO A 107 -12.27 -4.02 -3.02
N VAL A 108 -12.25 -2.96 -2.21
CA VAL A 108 -11.15 -2.68 -1.25
C VAL A 108 -11.38 -3.47 0.04
N ALA A 109 -12.57 -3.35 0.63
CA ALA A 109 -12.93 -4.03 1.88
C ALA A 109 -12.70 -5.54 1.83
N ARG A 110 -13.00 -6.19 0.70
CA ARG A 110 -12.77 -7.63 0.53
C ARG A 110 -11.30 -8.02 0.72
N VAL A 111 -10.36 -7.25 0.16
CA VAL A 111 -8.93 -7.55 0.28
C VAL A 111 -8.42 -7.24 1.68
N LEU A 112 -8.85 -6.11 2.25
CA LEU A 112 -8.49 -5.70 3.61
C LEU A 112 -9.01 -6.67 4.66
N ARG A 113 -10.23 -7.20 4.48
CA ARG A 113 -10.80 -8.22 5.37
C ARG A 113 -9.95 -9.48 5.39
N THR A 114 -9.46 -9.95 4.24
CA THR A 114 -8.58 -11.12 4.21
C THR A 114 -7.27 -10.89 4.97
N LEU A 115 -6.73 -9.67 4.96
CA LEU A 115 -5.57 -9.31 5.78
C LEU A 115 -5.92 -9.30 7.28
N ALA A 116 -7.07 -8.76 7.65
CA ALA A 116 -7.54 -8.77 9.05
C ALA A 116 -7.81 -10.19 9.55
N ASP A 117 -8.42 -11.06 8.73
CA ASP A 117 -8.75 -12.45 9.08
C ASP A 117 -7.51 -13.31 9.35
N VAL A 118 -6.35 -12.96 8.77
CA VAL A 118 -5.06 -13.60 9.08
C VAL A 118 -4.30 -12.90 10.22
N GLY A 119 -4.94 -11.98 10.95
CA GLY A 119 -4.38 -11.29 12.11
C GLY A 119 -3.33 -10.24 11.78
N LEU A 120 -3.48 -9.52 10.66
CA LEU A 120 -2.62 -8.39 10.26
C LEU A 120 -3.34 -7.04 10.33
N ASP A 121 -4.39 -6.94 11.15
CA ASP A 121 -5.18 -5.73 11.36
C ASP A 121 -4.36 -4.52 11.85
N TYR A 122 -3.31 -4.76 12.63
CA TYR A 122 -2.40 -3.74 13.16
C TYR A 122 -1.40 -3.20 12.12
N LEU A 123 -1.17 -3.94 11.03
CA LEU A 123 -0.10 -3.62 10.07
C LEU A 123 -0.49 -2.42 9.21
N GLN A 124 0.43 -1.48 8.98
CA GLN A 124 0.16 -0.36 8.09
C GLN A 124 0.16 -0.79 6.62
N LEU A 125 -0.80 -0.27 5.83
CA LEU A 125 -0.92 -0.59 4.40
C LEU A 125 0.35 -0.28 3.59
N GLY A 126 1.02 0.82 3.94
CA GLY A 126 2.20 1.35 3.30
C GLY A 126 3.53 0.86 3.87
N GLN A 127 3.51 0.01 4.91
CA GLN A 127 4.71 -0.41 5.62
C GLN A 127 5.74 -1.03 4.66
N PRO A 128 7.01 -0.56 4.65
CA PRO A 128 8.02 -1.11 3.76
C PRO A 128 8.23 -2.62 4.00
N ALA A 129 8.19 -3.42 2.93
CA ALA A 129 8.36 -4.86 3.02
C ALA A 129 9.62 -5.35 3.77
N PRO A 130 10.79 -4.67 3.70
CA PRO A 130 11.98 -5.07 4.47
C PRO A 130 11.82 -4.99 5.98
N THR A 131 10.82 -4.25 6.48
CA THR A 131 10.56 -4.09 7.92
C THR A 131 9.58 -5.12 8.48
N LEU A 132 9.07 -6.02 7.64
CA LEU A 132 8.10 -7.05 8.04
C LEU A 132 8.84 -8.26 8.62
N SER A 133 8.28 -8.85 9.67
CA SER A 133 8.75 -10.15 10.16
C SER A 133 8.47 -11.27 9.15
N GLY A 134 9.19 -12.39 9.30
CA GLY A 134 8.97 -13.57 8.45
C GLY A 134 7.51 -14.06 8.49
N GLY A 135 6.92 -14.13 9.69
CA GLY A 135 5.52 -14.54 9.88
C GLY A 135 4.52 -13.54 9.29
N GLU A 136 4.78 -12.23 9.36
CA GLU A 136 3.95 -11.23 8.67
C GLU A 136 4.00 -11.39 7.15
N ALA A 137 5.21 -11.55 6.60
CA ALA A 137 5.38 -11.76 5.16
C ALA A 137 4.66 -13.04 4.68
N GLN A 138 4.69 -14.11 5.48
CA GLN A 138 3.97 -15.36 5.20
C GLN A 138 2.45 -15.16 5.26
N ARG A 139 1.94 -14.48 6.28
CA ARG A 139 0.50 -14.20 6.40
C ARG A 139 -0.02 -13.27 5.31
N ILE A 140 0.77 -12.30 4.83
CA ILE A 140 0.43 -11.48 3.65
C ILE A 140 0.31 -12.33 2.38
N LYS A 141 1.22 -13.31 2.20
CA LYS A 141 1.16 -14.25 1.06
C LYS A 141 -0.11 -15.09 1.14
N LEU A 142 -0.41 -15.63 2.33
CA LEU A 142 -1.63 -16.39 2.57
C LEU A 142 -2.88 -15.55 2.27
N ALA A 143 -2.96 -14.32 2.78
CA ALA A 143 -4.09 -13.43 2.54
C ALA A 143 -4.31 -13.15 1.05
N ARG A 144 -3.21 -12.97 0.29
CA ARG A 144 -3.32 -12.81 -1.17
C ARG A 144 -3.91 -14.04 -1.84
N GLU A 145 -3.48 -15.24 -1.46
CA GLU A 145 -4.04 -16.47 -2.04
C GLU A 145 -5.51 -16.68 -1.66
N LEU A 146 -5.88 -16.43 -0.40
CA LEU A 146 -7.26 -16.53 0.08
C LEU A 146 -8.21 -15.50 -0.57
N SER A 147 -7.68 -14.36 -1.04
CA SER A 147 -8.48 -13.35 -1.75
C SER A 147 -8.90 -13.77 -3.17
N ARG A 148 -8.27 -14.83 -3.73
CA ARG A 148 -8.58 -15.33 -5.08
C ARG A 148 -9.86 -16.18 -5.06
N LYS A 149 -10.55 -16.25 -6.20
CA LYS A 149 -11.68 -17.17 -6.35
C LYS A 149 -11.17 -18.61 -6.21
N ALA A 150 -11.73 -19.36 -5.26
CA ALA A 150 -11.41 -20.76 -5.09
C ALA A 150 -11.79 -21.57 -6.33
N THR A 151 -10.85 -22.35 -6.84
CA THR A 151 -11.07 -23.29 -7.96
C THR A 151 -11.40 -24.70 -7.48
N GLY A 152 -11.32 -24.94 -6.17
CA GLY A 152 -11.45 -26.27 -5.55
C GLY A 152 -10.27 -27.22 -5.80
N ARG A 153 -9.22 -26.76 -6.51
CA ARG A 153 -8.06 -27.57 -6.92
C ARG A 153 -6.76 -26.89 -6.51
N THR A 154 -6.61 -26.59 -5.22
CA THR A 154 -5.40 -25.94 -4.70
C THR A 154 -5.12 -26.46 -3.30
N LEU A 155 -3.90 -26.96 -3.08
CA LEU A 155 -3.39 -27.38 -1.78
C LEU A 155 -2.40 -26.31 -1.31
N TYR A 156 -2.64 -25.76 -0.12
CA TYR A 156 -1.71 -24.85 0.54
C TYR A 156 -0.90 -25.64 1.58
N ILE A 157 0.42 -25.59 1.47
CA ILE A 157 1.34 -26.12 2.48
C ILE A 157 2.00 -24.92 3.15
N LEU A 158 1.88 -24.84 4.47
CA LEU A 158 2.52 -23.81 5.28
C LEU A 158 3.50 -24.51 6.22
N ASP A 159 4.74 -24.03 6.23
CA ASP A 159 5.72 -24.44 7.22
C ASP A 159 5.62 -23.51 8.43
N GLU A 160 5.49 -24.09 9.61
CA GLU A 160 5.33 -23.41 10.92
C GLU A 160 4.32 -22.23 10.97
N PRO A 161 3.03 -22.40 10.63
CA PRO A 161 2.03 -21.34 10.76
C PRO A 161 1.43 -21.30 12.19
N THR A 162 2.23 -20.96 13.20
CA THR A 162 1.70 -20.70 14.56
C THR A 162 1.26 -19.25 14.76
#